data_AF-A0A9E7GC55-F1
#
_entry.id   AF-A0A9E7GC55-F1
#
_cell.length_a   1.000
_cell.length_b   1.000
_cell.length_c   1.000
_cell.angle_alpha   90.00
_cell.angle_beta   90.00
_cell.angle_gamma   90.00
#
_symmetry.space_group_name_H-M   'P 1'
#
loop_
_entity.id
_entity.type
_entity.pdbx_description
1 polymer ?
#
loop_
_entity_poly.entity_id
_entity_poly.type
_entity_poly.pdbx_seq_one_letter_code
_entity_poly.pdbx_strand_id
1 'polypeptide(L)'
;MVDRAPICILGSVIAALSAYRQQLFYLPQVCVNIIVLIVGKLMANTLPNKVVRMPYTNWSFSLNPGPFNLKEHVVTTILAGTEGASAGLDIISMSKIFYHKDIPLLPAMLLVLSVQFLGYGFAGMFMKLLVDSPYMWWPSTLVDVSFYRALHEPEKRAKGKLSRYQFFLIVIIVIFTYSIVPVYLFPSITALSFVCWIWKDSITAQQIGSGFHGLGIGSLR
;
A
#
# COMPACT_ATOMS: atom_id res chain seq x y z
N MET A 1 -12.92 9.13 13.13
CA MET A 1 -12.91 8.00 12.17
C MET A 1 -14.00 8.11 11.12
N VAL A 2 -15.28 8.31 11.49
CA VAL A 2 -16.40 8.41 10.52
C VAL A 2 -16.21 9.58 9.53
N ASP A 3 -15.59 10.66 9.99
CA ASP A 3 -15.19 11.84 9.23
C ASP A 3 -14.23 11.55 8.07
N ARG A 4 -13.49 10.43 8.09
CA ARG A 4 -12.48 10.09 7.07
C ARG A 4 -12.85 8.87 6.22
N ALA A 5 -14.05 8.34 6.43
CA ALA A 5 -14.67 7.34 5.56
C ALA A 5 -14.60 7.69 4.06
N PRO A 6 -14.81 8.94 3.59
CA PRO A 6 -14.75 9.22 2.16
C PRO A 6 -13.34 9.01 1.56
N ILE A 7 -12.27 9.28 2.32
CA ILE A 7 -10.89 9.00 1.86
C ILE A 7 -10.68 7.50 1.75
N CYS A 8 -11.15 6.74 2.75
CA CYS A 8 -11.04 5.29 2.73
C CYS A 8 -11.78 4.72 1.50
N ILE A 9 -13.03 5.14 1.26
CA ILE A 9 -13.85 4.67 0.13
C ILE A 9 -13.20 5.04 -1.21
N LEU A 10 -12.71 6.27 -1.36
CA LEU A 10 -12.04 6.69 -2.60
C LEU A 10 -10.74 5.90 -2.83
N GLY A 11 -9.92 5.77 -1.79
CA GLY A 11 -8.66 5.03 -1.87
C GLY A 11 -8.88 3.56 -2.18
N SER A 12 -9.93 2.97 -1.61
CA SER A 12 -10.25 1.56 -1.75
C SER A 12 -10.82 1.24 -3.14
N VAL A 13 -11.71 2.09 -3.68
CA VAL A 13 -12.17 2.02 -5.06
C VAL A 13 -11.00 2.15 -6.05
N ILE A 14 -10.07 3.08 -5.83
CA ILE A 14 -8.89 3.25 -6.70
C ILE A 14 -7.99 2.00 -6.63
N ALA A 15 -7.78 1.44 -5.45
CA ALA A 15 -7.00 0.22 -5.26
C ALA A 15 -7.64 -0.99 -5.95
N ALA A 16 -8.95 -1.17 -5.78
CA ALA A 16 -9.71 -2.24 -6.43
C ALA A 16 -9.68 -2.11 -7.96
N LEU A 17 -9.88 -0.90 -8.51
CA LEU A 17 -9.78 -0.65 -9.94
C LEU A 17 -8.37 -0.91 -10.48
N SER A 18 -7.33 -0.61 -9.70
CA SER A 18 -5.94 -0.85 -10.08
C SER A 18 -5.61 -2.35 -10.13
N ALA A 19 -6.19 -3.16 -9.23
CA ALA A 19 -5.97 -4.61 -9.20
C ALA A 19 -6.53 -5.35 -10.43
N TYR A 20 -7.65 -4.86 -11.00
CA TYR A 20 -8.26 -5.46 -12.19
C TYR A 20 -7.66 -4.99 -13.53
N ARG A 21 -6.73 -4.02 -13.53
CA ARG A 21 -6.12 -3.50 -14.76
C ARG A 21 -4.82 -4.25 -15.06
N GLN A 22 -4.69 -4.78 -16.27
CA GLN A 22 -3.52 -5.53 -16.75
C GLN A 22 -2.24 -4.68 -16.86
N GLN A 23 -2.35 -3.34 -16.91
CA GLN A 23 -1.19 -2.44 -16.92
C GLN A 23 -0.80 -2.12 -15.46
N LEU A 24 0.26 -2.76 -14.97
CA LEU A 24 0.83 -2.57 -13.63
C LEU A 24 1.17 -1.09 -13.37
N PHE A 25 0.22 -0.30 -12.87
CA PHE A 25 0.54 0.83 -12.01
C PHE A 25 0.70 0.27 -10.60
N TYR A 26 1.83 -0.39 -10.35
CA TYR A 26 2.22 -0.74 -8.98
C TYR A 26 2.57 0.57 -8.26
N LEU A 27 1.56 1.23 -7.69
CA LEU A 27 1.74 2.39 -6.83
C LEU A 27 2.47 1.91 -5.57
N PRO A 28 3.73 2.33 -5.34
CA PRO A 28 4.44 1.98 -4.13
C PRO A 28 3.65 2.47 -2.91
N GLN A 29 3.63 1.70 -1.83
CA GLN A 29 2.95 2.05 -0.58
C GLN A 29 3.35 3.46 -0.08
N VAL A 30 4.60 3.86 -0.31
CA VAL A 30 5.12 5.19 0.01
C VAL A 30 4.34 6.32 -0.69
N CYS A 31 3.97 6.14 -1.96
CA CYS A 31 3.19 7.13 -2.70
C CYS A 31 1.78 7.25 -2.13
N VAL A 32 1.15 6.12 -1.78
CA VAL A 32 -0.18 6.09 -1.15
C VAL A 32 -0.15 6.83 0.19
N ASN A 33 0.85 6.56 1.04
CA ASN A 33 1.04 7.26 2.30
C ASN A 33 1.18 8.79 2.13
N ILE A 34 1.93 9.25 1.13
CA ILE A 34 2.09 10.69 0.87
C ILE A 34 0.76 11.30 0.40
N ILE A 35 0.02 10.62 -0.48
CA ILE A 35 -1.31 11.07 -0.93
C ILE A 35 -2.28 11.15 0.25
N VAL A 36 -2.34 10.11 1.09
CA VAL A 36 -3.21 10.08 2.27
C VAL A 36 -2.85 11.21 3.24
N LEU A 37 -1.56 11.52 3.43
CA LEU A 37 -1.14 12.65 4.26
C LEU A 37 -1.59 14.01 3.70
N ILE A 38 -1.44 14.22 2.39
CA ILE A 38 -1.83 15.47 1.73
C ILE A 38 -3.35 15.63 1.82
N VAL A 39 -4.11 14.60 1.41
CA VAL A 39 -5.57 14.62 1.44
C VAL A 39 -6.10 14.71 2.87
N GLY A 40 -5.47 14.02 3.83
CA GLY A 40 -5.83 14.06 5.24
C GLY A 40 -5.62 15.44 5.88
N LYS A 41 -4.51 16.12 5.57
CA LYS A 41 -4.27 17.51 6.01
C LYS A 41 -5.20 18.51 5.31
N LEU A 42 -5.48 18.30 4.03
CA LEU A 42 -6.44 19.12 3.28
C LEU A 42 -7.85 18.98 3.85
N MET A 43 -8.32 17.75 4.12
CA MET A 43 -9.59 17.51 4.83
C MET A 43 -9.63 18.21 6.18
N ALA A 44 -8.58 18.04 7.00
CA ALA A 44 -8.54 18.64 8.32
C ALA A 44 -8.58 20.18 8.29
N ASN A 45 -8.07 20.81 7.24
CA ASN A 45 -8.10 22.28 7.06
C ASN A 45 -9.37 22.79 6.38
N THR A 46 -10.03 21.98 5.54
CA THR A 46 -11.20 22.39 4.74
C THR A 46 -12.52 22.02 5.40
N LEU A 47 -12.57 20.98 6.23
CA LEU A 47 -13.82 20.59 6.90
C LEU A 47 -14.12 21.52 8.07
N PRO A 48 -15.32 22.15 8.10
CA PRO A 48 -15.73 22.98 9.21
C PRO A 48 -15.90 22.16 10.49
N ASN A 49 -15.42 22.70 11.61
CA ASN A 49 -15.63 22.18 12.98
C ASN A 49 -17.10 22.31 13.43
N LYS A 50 -18.06 21.98 12.57
CA LYS A 50 -19.49 22.01 12.92
C LYS A 50 -19.88 20.64 13.46
N VAL A 51 -20.31 20.63 14.72
CA VAL A 51 -20.97 19.49 15.34
C VAL A 51 -22.34 19.36 14.68
N VAL A 52 -22.49 18.39 13.79
CA VAL A 52 -23.76 18.11 13.14
C VAL A 52 -24.57 17.25 14.11
N ARG A 53 -25.63 17.82 14.65
CA ARG A 53 -26.65 17.10 15.41
C ARG A 53 -27.61 16.48 14.40
N MET A 54 -27.79 15.16 14.44
CA MET A 54 -28.79 14.52 13.58
C MET A 54 -30.19 14.95 14.02
N PRO A 55 -31.05 15.47 13.14
CA PRO A 55 -32.45 15.67 13.49
C PRO A 55 -33.04 14.28 13.79
N TYR A 56 -33.77 14.16 14.92
CA TYR A 56 -34.35 12.92 15.50
C TYR A 56 -33.46 12.00 16.36
N THR A 57 -32.17 12.30 16.59
CA THR A 57 -31.35 11.48 17.51
C THR A 57 -30.51 12.37 18.43
N ASN A 58 -30.31 11.98 19.70
CA ASN A 58 -29.40 12.66 20.63
C ASN A 58 -27.91 12.50 20.25
N TRP A 59 -27.63 12.01 19.04
CA TRP A 59 -26.28 11.82 18.53
C TRP A 59 -25.79 13.10 17.86
N SER A 60 -24.71 13.63 18.42
CA SER A 60 -23.96 14.75 17.88
C SER A 60 -22.60 14.25 17.43
N PHE A 61 -22.29 14.37 16.15
CA PHE A 61 -20.98 13.97 15.60
C PHE A 61 -20.25 15.20 15.07
N SER A 62 -18.97 15.35 15.43
CA SER A 62 -18.12 16.39 14.84
C SER A 62 -17.49 15.86 13.57
N LEU A 63 -17.69 16.57 12.44
CA LEU A 63 -17.04 16.26 11.17
C LEU A 63 -15.52 16.48 11.19
N ASN A 64 -15.00 17.21 12.19
CA ASN A 64 -13.57 17.45 12.35
C ASN A 64 -13.25 17.54 13.85
N PRO A 65 -12.90 16.42 14.50
CA PRO A 65 -12.64 16.39 15.93
C PRO A 65 -11.25 16.93 16.32
N GLY A 66 -10.36 17.21 15.36
CA GLY A 66 -9.02 17.74 15.67
C GLY A 66 -7.98 17.56 14.56
N PRO A 67 -6.73 18.01 14.80
CA PRO A 67 -5.65 17.96 13.82
C PRO A 67 -5.29 16.52 13.41
N PHE A 68 -4.97 16.33 12.12
CA PHE A 68 -4.61 15.03 11.55
C PHE A 68 -3.40 14.41 12.25
N ASN A 69 -3.64 13.39 13.07
CA ASN A 69 -2.63 12.77 13.90
C ASN A 69 -2.02 11.53 13.23
N LEU A 70 -0.80 11.14 13.66
CA LEU A 70 -0.08 9.97 13.18
C LEU A 70 -0.94 8.69 13.21
N LYS A 71 -1.66 8.46 14.30
CA LYS A 71 -2.52 7.28 14.46
C LYS A 71 -3.61 7.21 13.40
N GLU A 72 -4.23 8.35 13.12
CA GLU A 72 -5.31 8.40 12.14
C GLU A 72 -4.78 8.25 10.72
N HIS A 73 -3.57 8.76 10.44
CA HIS A 73 -2.88 8.53 9.17
C HIS A 73 -2.66 7.03 8.92
N VAL A 74 -2.11 6.32 9.90
CA VAL A 74 -1.83 4.88 9.78
C VAL A 74 -3.13 4.11 9.56
N VAL A 75 -4.17 4.38 10.35
CA VAL A 75 -5.43 3.63 10.20
C VAL A 75 -6.14 3.94 8.88
N THR A 76 -6.18 5.20 8.44
CA THR A 76 -6.76 5.53 7.12
C THR A 76 -6.02 4.83 5.99
N THR A 77 -4.70 4.75 6.05
CA THR A 77 -3.92 4.08 5.00
C THR A 77 -4.16 2.57 4.99
N ILE A 78 -4.20 1.92 6.16
CA ILE A 78 -4.51 0.49 6.25
C ILE A 78 -5.91 0.21 5.68
N LEU A 79 -6.92 1.00 6.07
CA LEU A 79 -8.30 0.83 5.58
C LEU A 79 -8.44 1.08 4.08
N ALA A 80 -7.67 2.02 3.51
CA ALA A 80 -7.66 2.26 2.07
C ALA A 80 -6.99 1.11 1.30
N GLY A 81 -5.99 0.45 1.90
CA GLY A 81 -5.22 -0.63 1.27
C GLY A 81 -5.86 -2.01 1.31
N THR A 82 -6.86 -2.25 2.18
CA THR A 82 -7.44 -3.59 2.40
C THR A 82 -8.26 -4.15 1.23
N GLU A 83 -8.67 -3.32 0.25
CA GLU A 83 -9.51 -3.78 -0.87
C GLU A 83 -8.72 -4.39 -2.04
N GLY A 84 -7.42 -4.12 -2.16
CA GLY A 84 -6.62 -4.55 -3.32
C GLY A 84 -6.39 -6.07 -3.44
N ALA A 85 -6.75 -6.85 -2.42
CA ALA A 85 -6.49 -8.30 -2.36
C ALA A 85 -7.62 -9.07 -1.65
N SER A 86 -8.89 -8.71 -1.92
CA SER A 86 -9.98 -9.48 -1.33
C SER A 86 -10.12 -10.83 -2.03
N ALA A 87 -9.81 -11.91 -1.32
CA ALA A 87 -9.98 -13.27 -1.82
C ALA A 87 -11.43 -13.56 -2.27
N GLY A 88 -12.41 -12.83 -1.73
CA GLY A 88 -13.80 -12.88 -2.17
C GLY A 88 -14.01 -12.43 -3.62
N LEU A 89 -13.34 -11.35 -4.05
CA LEU A 89 -13.40 -10.85 -5.43
C LEU A 89 -12.68 -11.81 -6.40
N ASP A 90 -11.59 -12.44 -5.96
CA ASP A 90 -10.89 -13.46 -6.74
C ASP A 90 -11.79 -14.67 -7.02
N ILE A 91 -12.51 -15.16 -6.01
CA ILE A 91 -13.46 -16.28 -6.15
C ILE A 91 -14.55 -15.95 -7.17
N ILE A 92 -15.13 -14.74 -7.11
CA ILE A 92 -16.16 -14.29 -8.06
C ILE A 92 -15.58 -14.20 -9.49
N SER A 93 -14.38 -13.65 -9.61
CA SER A 93 -13.70 -13.50 -10.90
C SER A 93 -13.39 -14.87 -11.53
N MET A 94 -12.90 -15.81 -10.73
CA MET A 94 -12.64 -17.19 -11.17
C MET A 94 -13.94 -17.90 -11.56
N SER A 95 -15.03 -17.74 -10.80
CA SER A 95 -16.35 -18.27 -11.16
C SER A 95 -16.86 -17.73 -12.50
N LYS A 96 -16.64 -16.45 -12.77
CA LYS A 96 -17.06 -15.82 -14.02
C LYS A 96 -16.21 -16.25 -15.22
N ILE A 97 -14.89 -16.34 -15.05
CA ILE A 97 -13.94 -16.66 -16.12
C ILE A 97 -13.94 -18.16 -16.45
N PHE A 98 -13.86 -19.03 -15.44
CA PHE A 98 -13.70 -20.48 -15.64
C PHE A 98 -15.02 -21.24 -15.71
N TYR A 99 -16.05 -20.80 -14.99
CA TYR A 99 -17.32 -21.52 -14.89
C TYR A 99 -18.46 -20.82 -15.65
N HIS A 100 -18.21 -19.67 -16.27
CA HIS A 100 -19.18 -18.88 -17.04
C HIS A 100 -20.50 -18.63 -16.29
N LYS A 101 -20.44 -18.56 -14.95
CA LYS A 101 -21.60 -18.29 -14.10
C LYS A 101 -21.54 -16.87 -13.58
N ASP A 102 -22.52 -16.08 -13.97
CA ASP A 102 -22.75 -14.75 -13.40
C ASP A 102 -23.48 -14.90 -12.06
N ILE A 103 -22.79 -14.54 -10.98
CA ILE A 103 -23.36 -14.48 -9.64
C ILE A 103 -24.09 -13.14 -9.50
N PRO A 104 -25.36 -13.11 -9.07
CA PRO A 104 -26.07 -11.86 -8.86
C PRO A 104 -25.39 -11.02 -7.75
N LEU A 105 -25.57 -9.70 -7.83
CA LEU A 105 -24.86 -8.73 -6.98
C LEU A 105 -24.98 -9.01 -5.48
N LEU A 106 -26.19 -9.37 -5.01
CA LEU A 106 -26.45 -9.54 -3.58
C LEU A 106 -25.66 -10.72 -2.97
N PRO A 107 -25.71 -11.95 -3.52
CA PRO A 107 -24.84 -13.04 -3.07
C PRO A 107 -23.35 -12.75 -3.22
N ALA A 108 -22.95 -12.04 -4.29
CA ALA A 108 -21.56 -11.65 -4.47
C ALA A 108 -21.07 -10.72 -3.35
N MET A 109 -21.85 -9.70 -2.99
CA MET A 109 -21.53 -8.80 -1.88
C MET A 109 -21.47 -9.53 -0.53
N LEU A 110 -22.44 -10.41 -0.26
CA LEU A 110 -22.45 -11.19 0.98
C LEU A 110 -21.25 -12.14 1.08
N LEU A 111 -20.85 -12.74 -0.04
CA LEU A 111 -19.67 -13.60 -0.10
C LEU A 111 -18.39 -12.82 0.20
N VAL A 112 -18.19 -11.68 -0.48
CA VAL A 112 -17.01 -10.82 -0.24
C VAL A 112 -16.96 -10.35 1.21
N LEU A 113 -18.09 -9.90 1.74
CA LEU A 113 -18.19 -9.44 3.12
C LEU A 113 -17.88 -10.55 4.14
N SER A 114 -18.38 -11.76 3.89
CA SER A 114 -18.14 -12.92 4.77
C SER A 114 -16.67 -13.32 4.80
N VAL A 115 -16.01 -13.37 3.62
CA VAL A 115 -14.57 -13.66 3.50
C VAL A 115 -13.74 -12.59 4.24
N GLN A 116 -14.14 -11.32 4.11
CA GLN A 116 -13.42 -10.22 4.76
C GLN A 116 -13.58 -10.25 6.29
N PHE A 117 -14.78 -10.51 6.82
CA PHE A 117 -14.99 -10.66 8.25
C PHE A 117 -14.28 -11.88 8.83
N LEU A 118 -14.22 -12.98 8.09
CA LEU A 118 -13.46 -14.16 8.48
C LEU A 118 -11.96 -13.83 8.59
N GLY A 119 -11.41 -13.10 7.62
CA GLY A 119 -10.01 -12.64 7.65
C GLY A 119 -9.70 -11.75 8.87
N TYR A 120 -10.55 -10.75 9.14
CA TYR A 120 -10.39 -9.89 10.32
C TYR A 120 -10.63 -10.65 11.64
N GLY A 121 -11.51 -11.65 11.65
CA GLY A 121 -11.74 -12.53 12.79
C GLY A 121 -10.51 -13.34 13.16
N PHE A 122 -9.86 -13.96 12.17
CA PHE A 122 -8.59 -14.66 12.37
C PHE A 122 -7.47 -13.70 12.83
N ALA A 123 -7.37 -12.52 12.22
CA ALA A 123 -6.39 -11.52 12.65
C ALA A 123 -6.57 -11.15 14.14
N GLY A 124 -7.82 -10.99 14.59
CA GLY A 124 -8.14 -10.74 16.00
C GLY A 124 -7.77 -11.90 16.93
N MET A 125 -8.03 -13.15 16.53
CA MET A 125 -7.67 -14.33 17.30
C MET A 125 -6.15 -14.46 17.49
N PHE A 126 -5.38 -14.20 16.43
CA PHE A 126 -3.93 -14.32 16.46
C PHE A 126 -3.20 -13.07 16.97
N MET A 127 -3.90 -11.96 17.23
CA MET A 127 -3.27 -10.71 17.70
C MET A 127 -2.41 -10.91 18.95
N LYS A 128 -2.92 -11.65 19.95
CA LYS A 128 -2.17 -11.95 21.19
C LYS A 128 -0.91 -12.78 20.97
N LEU A 129 -0.92 -13.64 19.96
CA LEU A 129 0.21 -14.51 19.65
C LEU A 129 1.24 -13.82 18.75
N LEU A 130 0.75 -13.07 17.74
CA LEU A 130 1.58 -12.52 16.68
C LEU A 130 2.05 -11.08 16.91
N VAL A 131 1.31 -10.30 17.72
CA VAL A 131 1.55 -8.86 17.92
C VAL A 131 2.01 -8.57 19.34
N ASP A 132 1.35 -9.14 20.36
CA ASP A 132 1.68 -8.85 21.77
C ASP A 132 2.96 -9.57 22.25
N SER A 133 3.43 -10.59 21.52
CA SER A 133 4.64 -11.34 21.89
C SER A 133 5.91 -10.54 21.54
N PRO A 134 6.79 -10.26 22.53
CA PRO A 134 8.02 -9.47 22.31
C PRO A 134 9.08 -10.19 21.47
N TYR A 135 8.94 -11.51 21.26
CA TYR A 135 9.85 -12.30 20.42
C TYR A 135 9.55 -12.19 18.93
N MET A 136 8.38 -11.66 18.57
CA MET A 136 7.97 -11.49 17.19
C MET A 136 8.28 -10.06 16.71
N TRP A 137 9.09 -9.92 15.66
CA TRP A 137 9.34 -8.64 15.03
C TRP A 137 9.11 -8.74 13.52
N TRP A 138 8.50 -7.71 12.95
CA TRP A 138 8.08 -7.66 11.55
C TRP A 138 8.90 -6.60 10.80
N PRO A 139 10.01 -6.98 10.12
CA PRO A 139 10.94 -6.03 9.49
C PRO A 139 10.25 -5.09 8.50
N SER A 140 9.34 -5.60 7.69
CA SER A 140 8.59 -4.81 6.70
C SER A 140 7.77 -3.71 7.37
N THR A 141 7.04 -4.05 8.44
CA THR A 141 6.21 -3.10 9.18
C THR A 141 7.05 -2.04 9.92
N LEU A 142 8.25 -2.39 10.38
CA LEU A 142 9.15 -1.43 11.03
C LEU A 142 9.59 -0.30 10.09
N VAL A 143 9.81 -0.61 8.81
CA VAL A 143 10.14 0.38 7.78
C VAL A 143 8.98 1.38 7.64
N ASP A 144 7.74 0.89 7.54
CA ASP A 144 6.55 1.75 7.45
C ASP A 144 6.39 2.63 8.70
N VAL A 145 6.55 2.09 9.90
CA VAL A 145 6.47 2.86 11.16
C VAL A 145 7.52 3.97 11.21
N SER A 146 8.75 3.67 10.79
CA SER A 146 9.82 4.67 10.71
C SER A 146 9.49 5.79 9.73
N PHE A 147 8.86 5.44 8.61
CA PHE A 147 8.43 6.38 7.58
C PHE A 147 7.30 7.29 8.08
N TYR A 148 6.25 6.72 8.69
CA TYR A 148 5.15 7.49 9.27
C TYR A 148 5.64 8.46 10.36
N ARG A 149 6.58 8.00 11.20
CA ARG A 149 7.17 8.83 12.24
C ARG A 149 7.99 9.98 11.64
N ALA A 150 8.77 9.72 10.60
CA ALA A 150 9.53 10.75 9.90
C ALA A 150 8.64 11.83 9.26
N LEU A 151 7.43 11.50 8.83
CA LEU A 151 6.47 12.44 8.22
C LEU A 151 5.74 13.34 9.23
N HIS A 152 5.55 12.89 10.46
CA HIS A 152 4.73 13.59 11.48
C HIS A 152 5.55 14.20 12.62
N GLU A 153 6.75 13.70 12.91
CA GLU A 153 7.56 14.19 14.03
C GLU A 153 8.22 15.53 13.66
N PRO A 154 7.95 16.63 14.41
CA PRO A 154 8.50 17.94 14.09
C PRO A 154 10.03 17.91 14.27
N GLU A 155 10.76 18.23 13.21
CA GLU A 155 12.22 18.13 13.21
C GLU A 155 12.84 19.25 14.05
N LYS A 156 13.51 18.89 15.15
CA LYS A 156 14.37 19.83 15.90
C LYS A 156 15.61 20.13 15.05
N ARG A 157 15.55 21.21 14.29
CA ARG A 157 16.63 21.65 13.39
C ARG A 157 17.87 22.03 14.19
N ALA A 158 18.92 21.22 14.11
CA ALA A 158 20.26 21.68 14.45
C ALA A 158 20.77 22.57 13.30
N LYS A 159 21.23 23.79 13.61
CA LYS A 159 21.76 24.72 12.60
C LYS A 159 22.86 24.03 11.78
N GLY A 160 22.71 23.97 10.46
CA GLY A 160 23.73 23.49 9.52
C GLY A 160 23.59 22.05 8.98
N LYS A 161 22.57 21.27 9.37
CA LYS A 161 22.32 19.93 8.81
C LYS A 161 21.15 19.94 7.81
N LEU A 162 21.23 19.09 6.78
CA LEU A 162 20.11 18.81 5.86
C LEU A 162 18.91 18.29 6.67
N SER A 163 17.71 18.75 6.35
CA SER A 163 16.50 18.20 6.96
C SER A 163 16.30 16.75 6.54
N ARG A 164 15.76 15.91 7.44
CA ARG A 164 15.36 14.52 7.14
C ARG A 164 14.45 14.45 5.93
N TYR A 165 13.54 15.42 5.79
CA TYR A 165 12.65 15.53 4.62
C TYR A 165 13.40 15.87 3.33
N GLN A 166 14.40 16.77 3.40
CA GLN A 166 15.23 17.12 2.25
C GLN A 166 16.09 15.94 1.79
N PHE A 167 16.69 15.21 2.74
CA PHE A 167 17.43 13.99 2.43
C PHE A 167 16.54 12.94 1.77
N PHE A 168 15.33 12.71 2.31
CA PHE A 168 14.36 11.78 1.73
C PHE A 168 13.97 12.16 0.29
N LEU A 169 13.70 13.45 0.03
CA LEU A 169 13.40 13.92 -1.33
C LEU A 169 14.57 13.75 -2.30
N ILE A 170 15.80 14.04 -1.85
CA ILE A 170 17.00 13.84 -2.67
C ILE A 170 17.13 12.36 -3.05
N VAL A 171 16.99 11.45 -2.08
CA VAL A 171 17.08 10.00 -2.34
C VAL A 171 15.99 9.53 -3.29
N ILE A 172 14.74 10.00 -3.14
CA ILE A 172 13.67 9.69 -4.09
C ILE A 172 14.02 10.14 -5.50
N ILE A 173 14.51 11.37 -5.68
CA ILE A 173 14.85 11.92 -7.00
C ILE A 173 16.01 11.15 -7.63
N VAL A 174 17.02 10.80 -6.83
CA VAL A 174 18.17 10.00 -7.28
C VAL A 174 17.71 8.61 -7.72
N ILE A 175 16.90 7.92 -6.92
CA ILE A 175 16.37 6.58 -7.26
C ILE A 175 15.47 6.66 -8.49
N PHE A 176 14.60 7.67 -8.57
CA PHE A 176 13.72 7.88 -9.72
C PHE A 176 14.54 8.09 -11.00
N THR A 177 15.55 8.96 -10.95
CA THR A 177 16.43 9.23 -12.09
C THR A 177 17.26 8.02 -12.48
N TYR A 178 17.76 7.27 -11.49
CA TYR A 178 18.47 6.01 -11.71
C TYR A 178 17.55 4.97 -12.39
N SER A 179 16.28 4.89 -11.98
CA SER A 179 15.31 3.91 -12.52
C SER A 179 14.90 4.20 -13.96
N ILE A 180 15.02 5.44 -14.45
CA ILE A 180 14.76 5.79 -15.86
C ILE A 180 15.78 5.11 -16.79
N VAL A 181 17.03 4.95 -16.35
CA VAL A 181 18.11 4.40 -17.17
C VAL A 181 17.85 2.95 -17.62
N PRO A 182 17.60 1.98 -16.72
CA PRO A 182 17.34 0.60 -17.12
C PRO A 182 15.95 0.42 -17.72
N VAL A 183 14.96 1.25 -17.37
CA VAL A 183 13.58 1.05 -17.85
C VAL A 183 13.35 1.65 -19.25
N TYR A 184 13.95 2.81 -19.55
CA TYR A 184 13.65 3.56 -20.77
C TYR A 184 14.82 3.66 -21.74
N LEU A 185 16.05 3.86 -21.26
CA LEU A 185 17.21 4.08 -22.13
C LEU A 185 17.85 2.75 -22.59
N PHE A 186 18.03 1.78 -21.69
CA PHE A 186 18.64 0.50 -22.02
C PHE A 186 18.00 -0.69 -21.28
N PRO A 187 16.80 -1.13 -21.70
CA PRO A 187 16.12 -2.32 -21.14
C PRO A 187 16.99 -3.57 -21.14
N SER A 188 17.89 -3.69 -22.13
CA SER A 188 18.80 -4.80 -22.29
C SER A 188 19.84 -4.96 -21.16
N ILE A 189 20.10 -3.92 -20.36
CA ILE A 189 21.03 -4.02 -19.21
C ILE A 189 20.48 -4.93 -18.11
N THR A 190 19.15 -4.95 -17.93
CA THR A 190 18.50 -5.87 -16.98
C THR A 190 18.59 -7.34 -17.41
N ALA A 191 18.84 -7.61 -18.71
CA ALA A 191 19.13 -8.95 -19.21
C ALA A 191 20.58 -9.39 -18.98
N LEU A 192 21.49 -8.46 -18.65
CA LEU A 192 22.90 -8.77 -18.42
C LEU A 192 23.08 -9.33 -17.00
N SER A 193 23.07 -10.65 -16.91
CA SER A 193 23.46 -11.36 -15.69
C SER A 193 24.89 -11.81 -15.76
N PHE A 194 25.66 -11.52 -14.71
CA PHE A 194 27.06 -11.93 -14.60
C PHE A 194 27.22 -13.46 -14.71
N VAL A 195 26.21 -14.19 -14.20
CA VAL A 195 26.12 -15.67 -14.28
C VAL A 195 25.97 -16.17 -15.71
N CYS A 196 25.16 -15.50 -16.54
CA CYS A 196 25.02 -15.82 -17.96
C CYS A 196 26.28 -15.46 -18.78
N TRP A 197 27.11 -14.56 -18.26
CA TRP A 197 28.35 -14.14 -18.91
C TRP A 197 29.52 -15.09 -18.62
N ILE A 198 29.62 -15.64 -17.40
CA ILE A 198 30.67 -16.61 -17.01
C ILE A 198 30.41 -18.01 -17.60
N TRP A 199 29.17 -18.48 -17.60
CA TRP A 199 28.80 -19.81 -18.12
C TRP A 199 27.87 -19.70 -19.32
N LYS A 200 28.48 -19.45 -20.49
CA LYS A 200 27.77 -19.22 -21.75
C LYS A 200 27.08 -20.47 -22.32
N ASP A 201 27.67 -21.66 -22.14
CA ASP A 201 27.21 -22.90 -22.79
C ASP A 201 26.35 -23.82 -21.90
N SER A 202 26.09 -23.43 -20.65
CA SER A 202 25.32 -24.25 -19.71
C SER A 202 23.85 -23.81 -19.61
N ILE A 203 22.94 -24.71 -19.98
CA ILE A 203 21.48 -24.51 -19.91
C ILE A 203 21.02 -24.25 -18.46
N THR A 204 21.65 -24.89 -17.47
CA THR A 204 21.31 -24.69 -16.05
C THR A 204 21.76 -23.32 -15.54
N ALA A 205 22.93 -22.83 -15.97
CA ALA A 205 23.41 -21.51 -15.62
C ALA A 205 22.55 -20.39 -16.23
N GLN A 206 22.04 -20.61 -17.44
CA GLN A 206 21.09 -19.69 -18.09
C GLN A 206 19.73 -19.68 -17.39
N GLN A 207 19.23 -20.80 -16.89
CA GLN A 207 17.98 -20.85 -16.10
C GLN A 207 18.12 -20.21 -14.71
N ILE A 208 19.30 -20.28 -14.09
CA ILE A 208 19.57 -19.65 -12.78
C ILE A 208 19.83 -18.14 -12.95
N GLY A 209 20.56 -17.76 -14.00
CA GLY A 209 21.02 -16.39 -14.21
C GLY A 209 20.07 -15.51 -15.04
N SER A 210 19.27 -16.05 -15.96
CA SER A 210 18.45 -15.24 -16.87
C SER A 210 17.45 -14.36 -16.12
N GLY A 211 17.50 -13.05 -16.37
CA GLY A 211 16.58 -12.08 -15.79
C GLY A 211 15.18 -12.06 -16.43
N PHE A 212 15.00 -12.68 -17.60
CA PHE A 212 13.72 -12.70 -18.33
C PHE A 212 12.95 -14.03 -18.25
N HIS A 213 13.67 -15.17 -18.19
CA HIS A 213 13.07 -16.52 -18.19
C HIS A 213 13.68 -17.44 -17.12
N GLY A 214 14.47 -16.90 -16.19
CA GLY A 214 15.17 -17.64 -15.14
C GLY A 214 14.96 -17.04 -13.74
N LEU A 215 15.67 -17.58 -12.73
CA LEU A 215 15.58 -17.12 -11.34
C LEU A 215 16.21 -15.74 -11.07
N GLY A 216 16.94 -15.16 -12.01
CA GLY A 216 17.51 -13.81 -11.89
C GLY A 216 18.65 -13.66 -10.87
N ILE A 217 19.28 -14.76 -10.43
CA ILE A 217 20.42 -14.67 -9.49
C ILE A 217 21.62 -14.06 -10.22
N GLY A 218 22.02 -12.85 -9.82
CA GLY A 218 23.11 -12.09 -10.43
C GLY A 218 22.72 -11.22 -11.64
N SER A 219 21.41 -10.98 -11.83
CA SER A 219 20.89 -9.98 -12.77
C SER A 219 20.98 -8.57 -12.17
N LEU A 220 21.43 -7.61 -12.97
CA LEU A 220 21.42 -6.18 -12.62
C LEU A 220 19.99 -5.63 -12.74
N ARG A 221 19.18 -5.85 -11.71
CA ARG A 221 17.85 -5.25 -11.56
C ARG A 221 17.82 -4.25 -10.42
#